data_AF-A0A3M6UMA7-F1
#
_entry.id   AF-A0A3M6UMA7-F1
#
_cell.length_a   1.000
_cell.length_b   1.000
_cell.length_c   1.000
_cell.angle_alpha   90.00
_cell.angle_beta   90.00
_cell.angle_gamma   90.00
#
_symmetry.space_group_name_H-M   'P 1'
#
loop_
_entity.id
_entity.type
_entity.pdbx_description
1 polymer ?
#
loop_
_entity_poly.entity_id
_entity_poly.type
_entity_poly.pdbx_seq_one_letter_code
_entity_poly.pdbx_strand_id
1 'polypeptide(L)'
;MLEIKKLQIYQNNLFLFNSQFVASPKCQWILNEIIYYEWPGWRDKSRLTKLAWFFCQLLLVAVSSVFYIPTRLVRKFSHCCNNEKIWEFRELYEHPYSKFINHTMWYLVFLSMIFLTSFDHKFETSTTGLIWRDYVVLSFVLGLLLQEFLEARRQGIYIYISKWWNVVDTLIILTFLASFAVWLLSCLYFRKWKPEEAAFVLADVLYASASVMAYFHLTHIFQVDSILGPLQLSLYKMLKDVQRFFFIFLVLYFSFANGVIKVYSYYVTSKTELQRNWNHTENEESHPYGE
;
A
#
# COMPACT_ATOMS: atom_id res chain seq x y z
N MET A 1 24.34 8.56 -17.96
CA MET A 1 23.84 7.97 -16.69
C MET A 1 24.53 8.52 -15.43
N LEU A 2 25.79 8.98 -15.50
CA LEU A 2 26.47 9.67 -14.37
C LEU A 2 26.01 11.13 -14.14
N GLU A 3 25.60 11.84 -15.20
CA GLU A 3 25.12 13.23 -15.12
C GLU A 3 23.79 13.37 -14.34
N ILE A 4 22.90 12.37 -14.45
CA ILE A 4 21.59 12.39 -13.78
C ILE A 4 21.73 12.21 -12.25
N LYS A 5 22.82 11.57 -11.78
CA LYS A 5 23.08 11.39 -10.35
C LYS A 5 23.55 12.67 -9.63
N LYS A 6 24.13 13.63 -10.34
CA LYS A 6 24.63 14.88 -9.73
C LYS A 6 23.52 15.88 -9.39
N LEU A 7 22.33 15.75 -9.98
CA LEU A 7 21.22 16.69 -9.78
C LEU A 7 20.48 16.52 -8.44
N GLN A 8 20.73 15.43 -7.71
CA GLN A 8 19.96 15.07 -6.52
C GLN A 8 20.47 15.72 -5.20
N ILE A 9 21.62 16.43 -5.23
CA ILE A 9 22.31 16.90 -4.01
C ILE A 9 22.05 18.39 -3.69
N TYR A 10 21.53 19.21 -4.63
CA TYR A 10 21.33 20.66 -4.43
C TYR A 10 19.87 21.04 -4.07
N GLN A 11 19.23 20.28 -3.20
CA GLN A 11 17.76 20.21 -3.15
C GLN A 11 17.05 20.93 -1.98
N ASN A 12 17.53 22.08 -1.48
CA ASN A 12 16.77 22.82 -0.44
C ASN A 12 16.44 24.29 -0.72
N ASN A 13 17.18 25.04 -1.55
CA ASN A 13 16.80 26.43 -1.93
C ASN A 13 16.50 26.63 -3.43
N LEU A 14 16.62 25.56 -4.24
CA LEU A 14 16.43 25.57 -5.70
C LEU A 14 15.10 24.88 -6.13
N PHE A 15 14.13 24.71 -5.24
CA PHE A 15 12.98 23.84 -5.56
C PHE A 15 11.96 24.49 -6.50
N LEU A 16 11.75 25.81 -6.41
CA LEU A 16 10.81 26.53 -7.29
C LEU A 16 11.38 26.75 -8.70
N PHE A 17 12.65 27.15 -8.81
CA PHE A 17 13.32 27.41 -10.09
C PHE A 17 13.48 26.13 -10.94
N ASN A 18 13.68 24.98 -10.28
CA ASN A 18 13.89 23.70 -10.97
C ASN A 18 12.56 23.09 -11.49
N SER A 19 11.43 23.32 -10.81
CA SER A 19 10.12 22.82 -11.28
C SER A 19 9.65 23.46 -12.58
N GLN A 20 9.81 24.79 -12.72
CA GLN A 20 9.46 25.53 -13.94
C GLN A 20 10.41 25.19 -15.10
N PHE A 21 11.70 25.01 -14.80
CA PHE A 21 12.68 24.54 -15.79
C PHE A 21 12.35 23.15 -16.32
N VAL A 22 12.06 22.20 -15.43
CA VAL A 22 11.66 20.83 -15.81
C VAL A 22 10.33 20.83 -16.58
N ALA A 23 9.39 21.70 -16.21
CA ALA A 23 8.11 21.87 -16.91
C ALA A 23 8.23 22.61 -18.25
N SER A 24 9.42 23.12 -18.62
CA SER A 24 9.60 23.84 -19.88
C SER A 24 9.33 22.93 -21.09
N PRO A 25 8.74 23.47 -22.19
CA PRO A 25 8.40 22.65 -23.36
C PRO A 25 9.60 21.91 -23.97
N LYS A 26 10.79 22.52 -23.95
CA LYS A 26 12.03 21.90 -24.47
C LYS A 26 12.48 20.71 -23.62
N CYS A 27 12.51 20.85 -22.29
CA CYS A 27 12.87 19.74 -21.40
C CYS A 27 11.85 18.61 -21.47
N GLN A 28 10.55 18.95 -21.51
CA GLN A 28 9.48 17.96 -21.65
C GLN A 28 9.60 17.22 -22.99
N TRP A 29 9.89 17.90 -24.10
CA TRP A 29 10.08 17.26 -25.41
C TRP A 29 11.22 16.24 -25.39
N ILE A 30 12.40 16.60 -24.85
CA ILE A 30 13.54 15.67 -24.72
C ILE A 30 13.19 14.48 -23.82
N LEU A 31 12.53 14.72 -22.68
CA LEU A 31 12.13 13.65 -21.78
C LEU A 31 11.17 12.67 -22.46
N ASN A 32 10.26 13.19 -23.28
CA ASN A 32 9.30 12.39 -24.02
C ASN A 32 9.97 11.53 -25.10
N GLU A 33 10.99 12.07 -25.78
CA GLU A 33 11.79 11.32 -26.74
C GLU A 33 12.51 10.12 -26.10
N ILE A 34 13.00 10.29 -24.87
CA ILE A 34 13.64 9.21 -24.10
C ILE A 34 12.62 8.19 -23.60
N ILE A 35 11.44 8.64 -23.14
CA ILE A 35 10.41 7.74 -22.58
C ILE A 35 9.78 6.86 -23.67
N TYR A 36 9.48 7.45 -24.83
CA TYR A 36 8.81 6.81 -25.96
C TYR A 36 9.81 6.46 -27.09
N TYR A 37 11.05 6.16 -26.73
CA TYR A 37 12.09 5.75 -27.67
C TYR A 37 11.56 4.66 -28.62
N GLU A 38 11.78 4.83 -29.93
CA GLU A 38 11.26 3.99 -31.04
C GLU A 38 9.73 3.98 -31.26
N TRP A 39 8.94 4.59 -30.37
CA TRP A 39 7.45 4.60 -30.44
C TRP A 39 6.86 6.03 -30.42
N PRO A 40 7.26 6.94 -31.33
CA PRO A 40 6.90 8.36 -31.28
C PRO A 40 5.39 8.63 -31.40
N GLY A 41 4.66 7.81 -32.15
CA GLY A 41 3.20 7.94 -32.33
C GLY A 41 2.35 7.33 -31.21
N TRP A 42 2.96 6.69 -30.21
CA TRP A 42 2.22 6.01 -29.14
C TRP A 42 1.43 6.95 -28.25
N ARG A 43 1.96 8.16 -28.04
CA ARG A 43 1.31 9.23 -27.27
C ARG A 43 -0.07 9.59 -27.80
N ASP A 44 -0.20 9.71 -29.11
CA ASP A 44 -1.39 10.26 -29.75
C ASP A 44 -2.43 9.19 -30.08
N LYS A 45 -2.13 7.91 -29.77
CA LYS A 45 -3.09 6.82 -29.93
C LYS A 45 -4.30 6.99 -29.01
N SER A 46 -5.43 6.53 -29.51
CA SER A 46 -6.70 6.54 -28.79
C SER A 46 -6.61 5.78 -27.45
N ARG A 47 -7.42 6.20 -26.48
CA ARG A 47 -7.48 5.54 -25.16
C ARG A 47 -7.83 4.05 -25.28
N LEU A 48 -8.71 3.68 -26.22
CA LEU A 48 -9.10 2.30 -26.45
C LEU A 48 -7.92 1.45 -26.96
N THR A 49 -7.08 1.98 -27.85
CA THR A 49 -5.89 1.27 -28.32
C THR A 49 -4.87 1.08 -27.19
N LYS A 50 -4.72 2.08 -26.31
CA LYS A 50 -3.86 1.97 -25.12
C LYS A 50 -4.39 0.94 -24.12
N LEU A 51 -5.72 0.90 -23.92
CA LEU A 51 -6.39 -0.07 -23.06
C LEU A 51 -6.27 -1.51 -23.60
N ALA A 52 -6.50 -1.70 -24.90
CA ALA A 52 -6.34 -3.00 -25.54
C ALA A 52 -4.89 -3.50 -25.46
N TRP A 53 -3.93 -2.61 -25.69
CA TRP A 53 -2.51 -2.91 -25.53
C TRP A 53 -2.14 -3.23 -24.09
N PHE A 54 -2.73 -2.54 -23.12
CA PHE A 54 -2.55 -2.83 -21.69
C PHE A 54 -2.96 -4.26 -21.34
N PHE A 55 -4.14 -4.71 -21.81
CA PHE A 55 -4.58 -6.10 -21.58
C PHE A 55 -3.71 -7.13 -22.31
N CYS A 56 -3.30 -6.83 -23.55
CA CYS A 56 -2.37 -7.67 -24.31
C CYS A 56 -1.00 -7.77 -23.59
N GLN A 57 -0.48 -6.64 -23.12
CA GLN A 57 0.77 -6.54 -22.36
C GLN A 57 0.68 -7.28 -21.03
N LEU A 58 -0.46 -7.24 -20.32
CA LEU A 58 -0.68 -8.00 -19.09
C LEU A 58 -0.52 -9.51 -19.33
N LEU A 59 -1.16 -10.05 -20.38
CA LEU A 59 -1.02 -11.46 -20.77
C LEU A 59 0.41 -11.79 -21.18
N LEU A 60 1.03 -10.92 -21.99
CA LEU A 60 2.39 -11.12 -22.50
C LEU A 60 3.42 -11.11 -21.36
N VAL A 61 3.26 -10.21 -20.37
CA VAL A 61 4.12 -10.11 -19.18
C VAL A 61 3.95 -11.29 -18.22
N ALA A 62 2.71 -11.75 -18.03
CA ALA A 62 2.43 -12.92 -17.19
C ALA A 62 3.15 -14.18 -17.71
N VAL A 63 3.19 -14.35 -19.04
CA VAL A 63 3.90 -15.47 -19.68
C VAL A 63 5.41 -15.22 -19.73
N SER A 64 5.84 -14.03 -20.16
CA SER A 64 7.26 -13.74 -20.42
C SER A 64 8.13 -13.64 -19.17
N SER A 65 7.58 -13.19 -18.04
CA SER A 65 8.30 -13.00 -16.77
C SER A 65 8.86 -14.31 -16.22
N VAL A 66 8.10 -15.40 -16.37
CA VAL A 66 8.49 -16.77 -16.02
C VAL A 66 9.71 -17.22 -16.83
N PHE A 67 9.87 -16.75 -18.07
CA PHE A 67 11.03 -17.06 -18.92
C PHE A 67 12.17 -16.03 -18.81
N TYR A 68 11.86 -14.77 -18.55
CA TYR A 68 12.82 -13.66 -18.47
C TYR A 68 13.70 -13.71 -17.22
N ILE A 69 13.13 -14.09 -16.07
CA ILE A 69 13.89 -14.18 -14.81
C ILE A 69 14.93 -15.31 -14.85
N PRO A 70 14.60 -16.55 -15.28
CA PRO A 70 15.59 -17.61 -15.43
C PRO A 70 16.65 -17.30 -16.48
N THR A 71 16.28 -16.74 -17.63
CA THR A 71 17.25 -16.37 -18.69
C THR A 71 18.24 -15.31 -18.22
N ARG A 72 17.80 -14.34 -17.40
CA ARG A 72 18.69 -13.35 -16.75
C ARG A 72 19.60 -13.97 -15.69
N LEU A 73 19.09 -14.92 -14.91
CA LEU A 73 19.86 -15.63 -13.88
C LEU A 73 20.91 -16.56 -14.51
N VAL A 74 20.52 -17.35 -15.50
CA VAL A 74 21.41 -18.27 -16.24
C VAL A 74 22.53 -17.50 -16.93
N ARG A 75 22.27 -16.32 -17.52
CA ARG A 75 23.32 -15.51 -18.15
C ARG A 75 24.30 -14.89 -17.15
N LYS A 76 23.86 -14.60 -15.92
CA LYS A 76 24.76 -14.14 -14.85
C LYS A 76 25.75 -15.23 -14.43
N PHE A 77 25.37 -16.50 -14.56
CA PHE A 77 26.20 -17.66 -14.21
C PHE A 77 26.89 -18.33 -15.41
N SER A 78 26.37 -18.18 -16.62
CA SER A 78 26.89 -18.78 -17.84
C SER A 78 27.07 -17.73 -18.93
N HIS A 79 28.33 -17.43 -19.25
CA HIS A 79 28.74 -16.37 -20.17
C HIS A 79 28.54 -16.73 -21.67
N CYS A 80 27.90 -17.87 -21.98
CA CYS A 80 28.18 -18.61 -23.23
C CYS A 80 27.13 -18.51 -24.36
N CYS A 81 25.99 -17.83 -24.18
CA CYS A 81 24.95 -17.78 -25.23
C CYS A 81 24.57 -16.34 -25.62
N ASN A 82 25.18 -15.85 -26.71
CA ASN A 82 24.85 -14.57 -27.33
C ASN A 82 23.89 -14.81 -28.52
N ASN A 83 22.63 -15.14 -28.22
CA ASN A 83 21.58 -15.21 -29.25
C ASN A 83 21.00 -13.80 -29.47
N GLU A 84 21.11 -13.28 -30.69
CA GLU A 84 20.60 -11.94 -31.08
C GLU A 84 19.11 -11.77 -30.78
N LYS A 85 18.29 -12.80 -31.01
CA LYS A 85 16.84 -12.77 -30.71
C LYS A 85 16.50 -12.58 -29.22
N ILE A 86 17.38 -13.01 -28.31
CA ILE A 86 17.16 -12.83 -26.86
C ILE A 86 17.57 -11.42 -26.43
N TRP A 87 18.48 -10.78 -27.16
CA TRP A 87 18.84 -9.38 -26.94
C TRP A 87 17.73 -8.43 -27.37
N GLU A 88 17.11 -8.67 -28.52
CA GLU A 88 15.97 -7.88 -29.02
C GLU A 88 14.75 -7.98 -28.07
N PHE A 89 14.45 -9.18 -27.55
CA PHE A 89 13.39 -9.36 -26.55
C PHE A 89 13.70 -8.65 -25.22
N ARG A 90 14.98 -8.53 -24.85
CA ARG A 90 15.41 -7.84 -23.63
C ARG A 90 15.26 -6.32 -23.76
N GLU A 91 15.51 -5.77 -24.94
CA GLU A 91 15.38 -4.35 -25.23
C GLU A 91 13.94 -3.87 -24.98
N LEU A 92 12.94 -4.67 -25.38
CA LEU A 92 11.53 -4.42 -25.09
C LEU A 92 11.23 -4.21 -23.59
N TYR A 93 11.88 -4.96 -22.69
CA TYR A 93 11.71 -4.84 -21.23
C TYR A 93 12.57 -3.74 -20.59
N GLU A 94 13.66 -3.33 -21.25
CA GLU A 94 14.60 -2.34 -20.72
C GLU A 94 14.16 -0.89 -20.99
N HIS A 95 13.21 -0.67 -21.90
CA HIS A 95 12.61 0.65 -22.10
C HIS A 95 11.90 1.17 -20.85
N PRO A 96 12.03 2.47 -20.54
CA PRO A 96 11.48 3.08 -19.33
C PRO A 96 9.96 2.96 -19.23
N TYR A 97 9.25 3.12 -20.36
CA TYR A 97 7.81 2.98 -20.43
C TYR A 97 7.35 1.54 -20.18
N SER A 98 7.96 0.56 -20.85
CA SER A 98 7.61 -0.86 -20.63
C SER A 98 7.92 -1.28 -19.20
N LYS A 99 9.04 -0.81 -18.62
CA LYS A 99 9.38 -1.09 -17.23
C LYS A 99 8.32 -0.55 -16.26
N PHE A 100 7.85 0.68 -16.48
CA PHE A 100 6.78 1.27 -15.68
C PHE A 100 5.47 0.49 -15.79
N ILE A 101 5.05 0.14 -17.01
CA ILE A 101 3.83 -0.66 -17.21
C ILE A 101 3.96 -2.03 -16.57
N ASN A 102 5.08 -2.72 -16.77
CA ASN A 102 5.27 -4.06 -16.24
C ASN A 102 5.26 -4.06 -14.71
N HIS A 103 5.89 -3.06 -14.07
CA HIS A 103 5.82 -2.88 -12.61
C HIS A 103 4.38 -2.63 -12.15
N THR A 104 3.66 -1.75 -12.85
CA THR A 104 2.24 -1.46 -12.59
C THR A 104 1.36 -2.71 -12.75
N MET A 105 1.60 -3.53 -13.77
CA MET A 105 0.83 -4.74 -14.05
C MET A 105 0.98 -5.76 -12.92
N TRP A 106 2.22 -6.00 -12.49
CA TRP A 106 2.50 -6.92 -11.39
C TRP A 106 1.88 -6.46 -10.08
N TYR A 107 1.86 -5.15 -9.84
CA TYR A 107 1.17 -4.59 -8.70
C TYR A 107 -0.36 -4.79 -8.77
N LEU A 108 -0.97 -4.66 -9.95
CA LEU A 108 -2.40 -4.94 -10.15
C LEU A 108 -2.73 -6.43 -9.96
N VAL A 109 -1.86 -7.34 -10.42
CA VAL A 109 -2.00 -8.78 -10.16
C VAL A 109 -1.93 -9.07 -8.66
N PHE A 110 -1.00 -8.43 -7.94
CA PHE A 110 -0.91 -8.52 -6.48
C PHE A 110 -2.20 -8.06 -5.78
N LEU A 111 -2.74 -6.89 -6.15
CA LEU A 111 -4.02 -6.40 -5.61
C LEU A 111 -5.18 -7.33 -5.95
N SER A 112 -5.23 -7.84 -7.19
CA SER A 112 -6.23 -8.83 -7.60
C SER A 112 -6.13 -10.11 -6.78
N MET A 113 -4.92 -10.59 -6.46
CA MET A 113 -4.75 -11.77 -5.62
C MET A 113 -5.26 -11.51 -4.20
N ILE A 114 -4.96 -10.34 -3.61
CA ILE A 114 -5.53 -9.93 -2.33
C ILE A 114 -7.06 -9.93 -2.40
N PHE A 115 -7.66 -9.39 -3.46
CA PHE A 115 -9.12 -9.42 -3.64
C PHE A 115 -9.67 -10.84 -3.72
N LEU A 116 -9.00 -11.72 -4.48
CA LEU A 116 -9.40 -13.11 -4.62
C LEU A 116 -9.32 -13.89 -3.30
N THR A 117 -8.36 -13.57 -2.42
CA THR A 117 -8.29 -14.17 -1.07
C THR A 117 -9.53 -13.86 -0.22
N SER A 118 -10.22 -12.74 -0.49
CA SER A 118 -11.44 -12.38 0.25
C SER A 118 -12.69 -13.22 -0.11
N PHE A 119 -12.71 -13.87 -1.28
CA PHE A 119 -13.85 -14.71 -1.71
C PHE A 119 -13.76 -16.16 -1.23
N ASP A 120 -12.73 -16.48 -0.46
CA ASP A 120 -12.54 -17.83 0.02
C ASP A 120 -13.39 -18.12 1.23
N HIS A 121 -14.41 -18.92 1.02
CA HIS A 121 -15.32 -19.36 2.08
C HIS A 121 -14.97 -20.75 2.63
N LYS A 122 -13.91 -21.38 2.11
CA LYS A 122 -13.46 -22.71 2.52
C LYS A 122 -12.03 -22.65 3.07
N PHE A 123 -11.93 -22.50 4.38
CA PHE A 123 -10.69 -22.76 5.12
C PHE A 123 -10.55 -24.30 5.25
N GLU A 124 -10.13 -24.96 4.17
CA GLU A 124 -9.90 -26.41 4.19
C GLU A 124 -8.77 -26.73 5.18
N THR A 125 -9.11 -27.38 6.30
CA THR A 125 -8.42 -28.44 7.06
C THR A 125 -6.88 -28.45 7.13
N SER A 126 -6.18 -27.35 6.85
CA SER A 126 -4.74 -27.23 6.99
C SER A 126 -4.44 -26.89 8.45
N THR A 127 -3.42 -27.51 9.01
CA THR A 127 -2.99 -27.27 10.41
C THR A 127 -2.65 -25.80 10.67
N THR A 128 -2.35 -25.04 9.61
CA THR A 128 -1.99 -23.63 9.61
C THR A 128 -3.15 -22.67 9.35
N GLY A 129 -4.29 -23.14 8.81
CA GLY A 129 -5.43 -22.30 8.41
C GLY A 129 -5.16 -21.40 7.20
N LEU A 130 -3.99 -21.50 6.56
CA LEU A 130 -3.62 -20.74 5.36
C LEU A 130 -3.97 -21.53 4.09
N ILE A 131 -4.39 -20.81 3.06
CA ILE A 131 -4.76 -21.34 1.75
C ILE A 131 -3.59 -21.12 0.76
N TRP A 132 -3.53 -21.89 -0.33
CA TRP A 132 -2.50 -21.75 -1.36
C TRP A 132 -2.35 -20.30 -1.88
N ARG A 133 -3.45 -19.53 -1.97
CA ARG A 133 -3.42 -18.12 -2.39
C ARG A 133 -2.69 -17.21 -1.40
N ASP A 134 -2.77 -17.49 -0.10
CA ASP A 134 -2.04 -16.72 0.92
C ASP A 134 -0.54 -16.89 0.76
N TYR A 135 -0.09 -18.09 0.38
CA TYR A 135 1.32 -18.33 0.05
C TYR A 135 1.76 -17.59 -1.22
N VAL A 136 0.87 -17.43 -2.20
CA VAL A 136 1.13 -16.59 -3.38
C VAL A 136 1.28 -15.12 -2.97
N VAL A 137 0.36 -14.59 -2.16
CA VAL A 137 0.45 -13.21 -1.63
C VAL A 137 1.73 -13.03 -0.81
N LEU A 138 2.09 -13.99 0.04
CA LEU A 138 3.33 -13.97 0.81
C LEU A 138 4.56 -13.91 -0.11
N SER A 139 4.58 -14.69 -1.20
CA SER A 139 5.65 -14.63 -2.20
C SER A 139 5.75 -13.24 -2.85
N PHE A 140 4.63 -12.58 -3.12
CA PHE A 140 4.62 -11.20 -3.62
C PHE A 140 5.20 -10.22 -2.61
N VAL A 141 4.78 -10.32 -1.34
CA VAL A 141 5.27 -9.44 -0.25
C VAL A 141 6.78 -9.59 -0.07
N LEU A 142 7.32 -10.81 -0.14
CA LEU A 142 8.77 -11.04 -0.09
C LEU A 142 9.49 -10.44 -1.31
N GLY A 143 8.88 -10.51 -2.50
CA GLY A 143 9.41 -9.86 -3.70
C GLY A 143 9.46 -8.33 -3.57
N LEU A 144 8.40 -7.72 -3.05
CA LEU A 144 8.32 -6.29 -2.78
C LEU A 144 9.33 -5.86 -1.70
N LEU A 145 9.51 -6.66 -0.65
CA LEU A 145 10.52 -6.43 0.38
C LEU A 145 11.93 -6.38 -0.22
N LEU A 146 12.26 -7.35 -1.08
CA LEU A 146 13.56 -7.39 -1.76
C LEU A 146 13.74 -6.17 -2.67
N GLN A 147 12.70 -5.78 -3.40
CA GLN A 147 12.72 -4.60 -4.26
C GLN A 147 13.02 -3.32 -3.44
N GLU A 148 12.28 -3.11 -2.35
CA GLU A 148 12.46 -1.93 -1.50
C GLU A 148 13.82 -1.91 -0.79
N PHE A 149 14.30 -3.06 -0.34
CA PHE A 149 15.64 -3.14 0.24
C PHE A 149 16.75 -2.74 -0.76
N LEU A 150 16.63 -3.20 -2.02
CA LEU A 150 17.58 -2.83 -3.08
C LEU A 150 17.46 -1.35 -3.47
N GLU A 151 16.24 -0.80 -3.49
CA GLU A 151 15.97 0.62 -3.72
C GLU A 151 16.61 1.49 -2.62
N ALA A 152 16.37 1.15 -1.36
CA ALA A 152 16.91 1.85 -0.19
C ALA A 152 18.44 1.82 -0.20
N ARG A 153 19.05 0.67 -0.53
CA ARG A 153 20.50 0.55 -0.68
C ARG A 153 21.06 1.39 -1.83
N ARG A 154 20.32 1.49 -2.95
CA ARG A 154 20.76 2.24 -4.15
C ARG A 154 20.65 3.75 -3.96
N GLN A 155 19.60 4.24 -3.31
CA GLN A 155 19.36 5.67 -3.09
C GLN A 155 20.06 6.21 -1.84
N GLY A 156 20.35 5.35 -0.87
CA GLY A 156 20.81 5.73 0.46
C GLY A 156 19.64 5.96 1.42
N ILE A 157 19.75 5.44 2.64
CA ILE A 157 18.65 5.38 3.62
C ILE A 157 18.07 6.77 3.95
N TYR A 158 18.93 7.78 4.11
CA TYR A 158 18.48 9.13 4.46
C TYR A 158 17.60 9.77 3.37
N ILE A 159 18.04 9.70 2.11
CA ILE A 159 17.28 10.23 0.96
C ILE A 159 15.99 9.42 0.76
N TYR A 160 16.05 8.11 1.01
CA TYR A 160 14.91 7.22 0.91
C TYR A 160 13.79 7.60 1.90
N ILE A 161 14.12 7.76 3.20
CA ILE A 161 13.13 8.12 4.24
C ILE A 161 12.57 9.54 4.04
N SER A 162 13.33 10.45 3.42
CA SER A 162 12.84 11.79 3.10
C SER A 162 11.67 11.80 2.09
N LYS A 163 11.46 10.71 1.34
CA LYS A 163 10.37 10.60 0.37
C LYS A 163 9.15 9.96 1.02
N TRP A 164 8.04 10.70 1.07
CA TRP A 164 6.79 10.24 1.69
C TRP A 164 6.28 8.91 1.11
N TRP A 165 6.28 8.75 -0.22
CA TRP A 165 5.82 7.51 -0.87
C TRP A 165 6.65 6.29 -0.49
N ASN A 166 7.98 6.43 -0.46
CA ASN A 166 8.88 5.34 -0.05
C ASN A 166 8.63 4.90 1.41
N VAL A 167 8.30 5.84 2.30
CA VAL A 167 7.94 5.52 3.69
C VAL A 167 6.61 4.76 3.75
N VAL A 168 5.62 5.17 2.97
CA VAL A 168 4.32 4.45 2.87
C VAL A 168 4.54 3.03 2.34
N ASP A 169 5.41 2.85 1.34
CA ASP A 169 5.68 1.53 0.74
C ASP A 169 6.36 0.59 1.75
N THR A 170 7.34 1.12 2.49
CA THR A 170 7.97 0.41 3.60
C THR A 170 6.96 0.02 4.68
N LEU A 171 6.03 0.93 5.02
CA LEU A 171 4.99 0.68 6.01
C LEU A 171 4.05 -0.45 5.57
N ILE A 172 3.57 -0.43 4.31
CA ILE A 172 2.69 -1.48 3.76
C ILE A 172 3.36 -2.86 3.87
N ILE A 173 4.61 -2.97 3.42
CA ILE A 173 5.35 -4.24 3.44
C ILE A 173 5.57 -4.70 4.89
N LEU A 174 5.95 -3.80 5.79
CA LEU A 174 6.16 -4.12 7.20
C LEU A 174 4.87 -4.61 7.86
N THR A 175 3.72 -3.98 7.58
CA THR A 175 2.42 -4.41 8.13
C THR A 175 2.01 -5.79 7.62
N PHE A 176 2.21 -6.09 6.32
CA PHE A 176 1.98 -7.44 5.79
C PHE A 176 2.89 -8.47 6.47
N LEU A 177 4.19 -8.19 6.59
CA LEU A 177 5.13 -9.10 7.25
C LEU A 177 4.79 -9.31 8.73
N ALA A 178 4.36 -8.26 9.43
CA ALA A 178 3.93 -8.36 10.81
C ALA A 178 2.68 -9.26 10.96
N SER A 179 1.70 -9.11 10.07
CA SER A 179 0.52 -10.00 10.03
C SER A 179 0.93 -11.47 9.85
N PHE A 180 1.71 -11.78 8.80
CA PHE A 180 2.17 -13.15 8.56
C PHE A 180 3.04 -13.71 9.69
N ALA A 181 3.88 -12.86 10.32
CA ALA A 181 4.70 -13.26 11.46
C ALA A 181 3.85 -13.62 12.68
N VAL A 182 2.86 -12.79 13.03
CA VAL A 182 1.93 -13.07 14.14
C VAL A 182 1.12 -14.34 13.86
N TRP A 183 0.64 -14.53 12.63
CA TRP A 183 -0.05 -15.76 12.23
C TRP A 183 0.83 -17.00 12.39
N LEU A 184 2.06 -16.94 11.89
CA LEU A 184 3.02 -18.06 11.95
C LEU A 184 3.43 -18.38 13.39
N LEU A 185 3.73 -17.37 14.21
CA LEU A 185 4.04 -17.54 15.63
C LEU A 185 2.87 -18.18 16.39
N SER A 186 1.64 -17.73 16.13
CA SER A 186 0.43 -18.27 16.74
C SER A 186 0.21 -19.72 16.33
N CYS A 187 0.41 -20.04 15.05
CA CYS A 187 0.33 -21.42 14.56
C CYS A 187 1.39 -22.33 15.19
N LEU A 188 2.63 -21.86 15.38
CA LEU A 188 3.69 -22.64 16.02
C LEU A 188 3.39 -22.90 17.50
N TYR A 189 2.80 -21.93 18.19
CA TYR A 189 2.45 -22.05 19.61
C TYR A 189 1.27 -23.00 19.84
N PHE A 190 0.16 -22.80 19.13
CA PHE A 190 -1.06 -23.60 19.31
C PHE A 190 -1.07 -24.92 18.55
N ARG A 191 -0.16 -25.10 17.57
CA ARG A 191 -0.06 -26.25 16.64
C ARG A 191 -1.33 -26.54 15.82
N LYS A 192 -2.34 -25.70 15.95
CA LYS A 192 -3.63 -25.73 15.26
C LYS A 192 -4.11 -24.30 15.09
N TRP A 193 -4.79 -24.03 13.98
CA TRP A 193 -5.50 -22.77 13.79
C TRP A 193 -6.69 -22.65 14.76
N LYS A 194 -6.77 -21.52 15.47
CA LYS A 194 -7.83 -21.22 16.44
C LYS A 194 -8.31 -19.77 16.26
N PRO A 195 -9.42 -19.52 15.56
CA PRO A 195 -9.86 -18.16 15.24
C PRO A 195 -10.26 -17.31 16.47
N GLU A 196 -10.60 -17.96 17.59
CA GLU A 196 -11.03 -17.28 18.83
C GLU A 196 -9.89 -16.57 19.57
N GLU A 197 -8.64 -16.96 19.31
CA GLU A 197 -7.50 -16.40 20.02
C GLU A 197 -7.18 -15.00 19.49
N ALA A 198 -6.96 -14.05 20.41
CA ALA A 198 -6.71 -12.65 20.08
C ALA A 198 -5.53 -12.44 19.11
N ALA A 199 -4.55 -13.35 19.09
CA ALA A 199 -3.40 -13.26 18.20
C ALA A 199 -3.76 -13.49 16.72
N PHE A 200 -4.68 -14.40 16.41
CA PHE A 200 -5.14 -14.60 15.02
C PHE A 200 -6.00 -13.42 14.56
N VAL A 201 -6.89 -12.92 15.43
CA VAL A 201 -7.68 -11.72 15.14
C VAL A 201 -6.78 -10.51 14.90
N LEU A 202 -5.71 -10.34 15.68
CA LEU A 202 -4.74 -9.28 15.46
C LEU A 202 -4.03 -9.42 14.10
N ALA A 203 -3.64 -10.64 13.72
CA ALA A 203 -3.03 -10.90 12.42
C ALA A 203 -3.99 -10.55 11.27
N ASP A 204 -5.28 -10.89 11.38
CA ASP A 204 -6.32 -10.53 10.40
C ASP A 204 -6.51 -9.02 10.27
N VAL A 205 -6.58 -8.29 11.40
CA VAL A 205 -6.71 -6.83 11.40
C VAL A 205 -5.48 -6.17 10.76
N LEU A 206 -4.28 -6.68 11.04
CA LEU A 206 -3.05 -6.21 10.39
C LEU A 206 -3.06 -6.51 8.88
N TYR A 207 -3.49 -7.70 8.46
CA TYR A 207 -3.62 -8.05 7.04
C TYR A 207 -4.61 -7.14 6.30
N ALA A 208 -5.78 -6.91 6.91
CA ALA A 208 -6.82 -6.05 6.35
C ALA A 208 -6.34 -4.60 6.23
N SER A 209 -5.69 -4.07 7.28
CA SER A 209 -5.13 -2.71 7.23
C SER A 209 -4.04 -2.56 6.17
N ALA A 210 -3.15 -3.55 6.03
CA ALA A 210 -2.12 -3.56 4.98
C ALA A 210 -2.75 -3.62 3.57
N SER A 211 -3.82 -4.39 3.41
CA SER A 211 -4.57 -4.49 2.15
C SER A 211 -5.17 -3.15 1.74
N VAL A 212 -5.83 -2.44 2.67
CA VAL A 212 -6.37 -1.10 2.41
C VAL A 212 -5.27 -0.12 2.01
N MET A 213 -4.13 -0.13 2.70
CA MET A 213 -3.00 0.74 2.36
C MET A 213 -2.38 0.39 0.99
N ALA A 214 -2.32 -0.88 0.63
CA ALA A 214 -1.87 -1.32 -0.70
C ALA A 214 -2.82 -0.80 -1.81
N TYR A 215 -4.14 -0.88 -1.63
CA TYR A 215 -5.07 -0.26 -2.57
C TYR A 215 -4.90 1.26 -2.68
N PHE A 216 -4.61 1.93 -1.56
CA PHE A 216 -4.33 3.36 -1.57
C PHE A 216 -3.06 3.71 -2.35
N HIS A 217 -2.01 2.89 -2.27
CA HIS A 217 -0.78 3.11 -3.03
C HIS A 217 -1.00 3.13 -4.56
N LEU A 218 -2.03 2.46 -5.08
CA LEU A 218 -2.41 2.53 -6.50
C LEU A 218 -2.63 3.98 -6.98
N THR A 219 -3.03 4.88 -6.08
CA THR A 219 -3.20 6.32 -6.41
C THR A 219 -1.91 6.97 -6.90
N HIS A 220 -0.73 6.44 -6.61
CA HIS A 220 0.53 6.96 -7.14
C HIS A 220 0.61 6.85 -8.68
N ILE A 221 -0.02 5.82 -9.27
CA ILE A 221 -0.04 5.62 -10.73
C ILE A 221 -0.84 6.74 -11.43
N PHE A 222 -1.86 7.29 -10.77
CA PHE A 222 -2.67 8.38 -11.33
C PHE A 222 -1.87 9.66 -11.57
N GLN A 223 -0.72 9.84 -10.90
CA GLN A 223 0.16 11.00 -11.11
C GLN A 223 0.79 11.02 -12.51
N VAL A 224 0.88 9.86 -13.16
CA VAL A 224 1.48 9.73 -14.50
C VAL A 224 0.48 10.08 -15.60
N ASP A 225 -0.82 10.03 -15.31
CA ASP A 225 -1.84 10.37 -16.30
C ASP A 225 -1.99 11.89 -16.45
N SER A 226 -2.09 12.35 -17.71
CA SER A 226 -2.20 13.77 -18.06
C SER A 226 -3.45 14.47 -17.51
N ILE A 227 -4.50 13.72 -17.17
CA ILE A 227 -5.79 14.24 -16.69
C ILE A 227 -5.94 13.98 -15.19
N LEU A 228 -5.65 12.75 -14.73
CA LEU A 228 -5.78 12.43 -13.31
C LEU A 228 -4.69 13.06 -12.44
N GLY A 229 -3.48 13.28 -12.96
CA GLY A 229 -2.38 13.86 -12.18
C GLY A 229 -2.69 15.27 -11.63
N PRO A 230 -3.09 16.24 -12.48
CA PRO A 230 -3.51 17.56 -12.01
C PRO A 230 -4.69 17.52 -11.04
N LEU A 231 -5.66 16.63 -11.27
CA LEU A 231 -6.82 16.43 -10.40
C LEU A 231 -6.39 15.93 -9.01
N GLN A 232 -5.51 14.93 -8.95
CA GLN A 232 -4.97 14.41 -7.69
C GLN A 232 -4.19 15.49 -6.92
N LEU A 233 -3.42 16.34 -7.62
CA LEU A 233 -2.71 17.45 -7.00
C LEU A 233 -3.68 18.50 -6.42
N SER A 234 -4.77 18.82 -7.13
CA SER A 234 -5.81 19.71 -6.59
C SER A 234 -6.49 19.13 -5.36
N LEU A 235 -6.79 17.82 -5.38
CA LEU A 235 -7.36 17.10 -4.24
C LEU A 235 -6.43 17.14 -3.03
N TYR A 236 -5.13 16.91 -3.22
CA TYR A 236 -4.15 17.00 -2.14
C TYR A 236 -4.08 18.41 -1.53
N LYS A 237 -4.09 19.46 -2.35
CA LYS A 237 -4.11 20.85 -1.88
C LYS A 237 -5.38 21.15 -1.08
N MET A 238 -6.54 20.73 -1.57
CA MET A 238 -7.82 20.88 -0.87
C MET A 238 -7.85 20.10 0.45
N LEU A 239 -7.31 18.88 0.48
CA LEU A 239 -7.26 18.06 1.70
C LEU A 239 -6.45 18.75 2.81
N LYS A 240 -5.36 19.44 2.45
CA LYS A 240 -4.57 20.25 3.38
C LYS A 240 -5.41 21.38 4.00
N ASP A 241 -6.31 21.98 3.23
CA ASP A 241 -7.23 22.99 3.76
C ASP A 241 -8.31 22.36 4.63
N VAL A 242 -8.90 21.23 4.22
CA VAL A 242 -9.85 20.46 5.04
C VAL A 242 -9.23 20.05 6.39
N GLN A 243 -7.97 19.63 6.42
CA GLN A 243 -7.26 19.27 7.65
C GLN A 243 -7.20 20.44 8.65
N ARG A 244 -7.07 21.68 8.17
CA ARG A 244 -7.10 22.88 9.03
C ARG A 244 -8.46 23.08 9.67
N PHE A 245 -9.54 22.93 8.89
CA PHE A 245 -10.91 23.00 9.42
C PHE A 245 -11.23 21.84 10.37
N PHE A 246 -10.73 20.65 10.07
CA PHE A 246 -10.91 19.46 10.90
C PHE A 246 -10.36 19.65 12.32
N PHE A 247 -9.26 20.38 12.49
CA PHE A 247 -8.73 20.69 13.82
C PHE A 247 -9.71 21.54 14.65
N ILE A 248 -10.32 22.56 14.05
CA ILE A 248 -11.34 23.40 14.72
C ILE A 248 -12.56 22.55 15.08
N PHE A 249 -13.00 21.70 14.15
CA PHE A 249 -14.09 20.76 14.39
C PHE A 249 -13.80 19.82 15.56
N LEU A 250 -12.60 19.26 15.66
CA LEU A 250 -12.20 18.39 16.78
C LEU A 250 -12.22 19.12 18.12
N VAL A 251 -11.75 20.36 18.19
CA VAL A 251 -11.80 21.17 19.43
C VAL A 251 -13.25 21.36 19.89
N LEU A 252 -14.15 21.70 18.96
CA LEU A 252 -15.58 21.83 19.26
C LEU A 252 -16.17 20.48 19.68
N TYR A 253 -15.87 19.41 18.94
CA TYR A 253 -16.33 18.05 19.24
C TYR A 253 -15.95 17.62 20.65
N PHE A 254 -14.69 17.79 21.05
CA PHE A 254 -14.23 17.44 22.40
C PHE A 254 -14.85 18.33 23.47
N SER A 255 -15.04 19.63 23.21
CA SER A 255 -15.74 20.53 24.14
C SER A 255 -17.16 20.03 24.44
N PHE A 256 -17.92 19.72 23.38
CA PHE A 256 -19.27 19.16 23.52
C PHE A 256 -19.28 17.77 24.16
N ALA A 257 -18.39 16.87 23.74
CA ALA A 257 -18.30 15.52 24.29
C ALA A 257 -18.04 15.55 25.80
N ASN A 258 -17.13 16.41 26.26
CA ASN A 258 -16.88 16.60 27.69
C ASN A 258 -18.12 17.13 28.44
N GLY A 259 -18.84 18.10 27.88
CA GLY A 259 -20.08 18.61 28.46
C GLY A 259 -21.15 17.52 28.60
N VAL A 260 -21.35 16.73 27.55
CA VAL A 260 -22.31 15.61 27.54
C VAL A 260 -21.91 14.52 28.54
N ILE A 261 -20.64 14.08 28.54
CA ILE A 261 -20.13 13.09 29.50
C ILE A 261 -20.38 13.54 30.94
N LYS A 262 -20.17 14.83 31.25
CA LYS A 262 -20.42 15.38 32.59
C LYS A 262 -21.90 15.36 32.97
N VAL A 263 -22.79 15.77 32.07
CA VAL A 263 -24.24 15.74 32.31
C VAL A 263 -24.72 14.31 32.57
N TYR A 264 -24.35 13.35 31.70
CA TYR A 264 -24.78 11.96 31.87
C TYR A 264 -24.14 11.29 33.10
N SER A 265 -22.90 11.63 33.45
CA SER A 265 -22.25 11.13 34.65
C SER A 265 -23.03 11.47 35.93
N TYR A 266 -23.65 12.66 36.01
CA TYR A 266 -24.51 13.02 37.14
C TYR A 266 -25.76 12.12 37.21
N TYR A 267 -26.44 11.87 36.09
CA TYR A 267 -27.62 11.00 36.05
C TYR A 267 -27.30 9.53 36.37
N VAL A 268 -26.15 9.03 35.93
CA VAL A 268 -25.69 7.68 36.32
C VAL A 268 -25.46 7.62 37.82
N THR A 269 -24.77 8.64 38.37
CA THR A 269 -24.47 8.72 39.81
C THR A 269 -25.75 8.80 40.64
N SER A 270 -26.71 9.65 40.24
CA SER A 270 -27.99 9.78 40.96
C SER A 270 -28.82 8.50 40.92
N LYS A 271 -28.82 7.77 39.79
CA LYS A 271 -29.47 6.46 39.70
C LYS A 271 -28.84 5.44 40.66
N THR A 272 -27.50 5.40 40.75
CA THR A 272 -26.80 4.52 41.70
C THR A 272 -27.08 4.88 43.16
N GLU A 273 -27.13 6.17 43.52
CA GLU A 273 -27.48 6.61 44.88
C GLU A 273 -28.94 6.29 45.23
N LEU A 274 -29.87 6.48 44.30
CA LEU A 274 -31.26 6.09 44.49
C LEU A 274 -31.37 4.57 44.71
N GLN A 275 -30.74 3.75 43.87
CA GLN A 275 -30.73 2.28 44.08
C GLN A 275 -30.11 1.90 45.42
N ARG A 276 -29.04 2.57 45.85
CA ARG A 276 -28.42 2.33 47.15
C ARG A 276 -29.38 2.62 48.31
N ASN A 277 -30.10 3.76 48.25
CA ASN A 277 -31.10 4.11 49.26
C ASN A 277 -32.28 3.15 49.29
N TRP A 278 -32.79 2.73 48.12
CA TRP A 278 -33.85 1.71 48.02
C TRP A 278 -33.43 0.38 48.65
N ASN A 279 -32.23 -0.12 48.34
CA ASN A 279 -31.71 -1.35 48.96
C ASN A 279 -31.52 -1.22 50.48
N HIS A 280 -31.18 -0.03 50.96
CA HIS A 280 -31.03 0.22 52.39
C HIS A 280 -32.38 0.24 53.12
N THR A 281 -33.42 0.80 52.50
CA THR A 281 -34.79 0.82 53.05
C THR A 281 -35.41 -0.58 53.04
N GLU A 282 -35.20 -1.36 51.98
CA GLU A 282 -35.66 -2.76 51.91
C GLU A 282 -34.96 -3.65 52.96
N ASN A 283 -33.65 -3.46 53.19
CA ASN A 283 -32.94 -4.16 54.26
C ASN A 283 -33.43 -3.76 55.67
N GLU A 284 -33.77 -2.48 55.89
CA GLU A 284 -34.31 -2.02 57.18
C GLU A 284 -35.73 -2.52 57.45
N GLU A 285 -36.59 -2.62 56.44
CA GLU A 285 -37.93 -3.21 56.57
C GLU A 285 -37.89 -4.73 56.79
N SER A 286 -36.80 -5.40 56.38
CA SER A 286 -36.57 -6.84 56.60
C SER A 286 -35.95 -7.21 57.96
N HIS A 287 -35.71 -6.23 58.85
CA HIS A 287 -35.19 -6.47 60.20
C HIS A 287 -36.27 -7.04 61.16
N PRO A 288 -35.88 -7.76 62.24
CA PRO A 288 -36.58 -8.93 62.80
C PRO A 288 -37.76 -8.63 63.74
N TYR A 289 -38.60 -7.66 63.40
CA TYR A 289 -39.89 -7.44 64.07
C TYR A 289 -41.09 -7.65 63.12
N GLY A 290 -40.86 -8.23 61.96
CA GLY A 290 -41.89 -8.76 61.07
C GLY A 290 -42.14 -10.25 61.30
N GLU A 291 -42.76 -10.58 62.43
CA GLU A 291 -43.63 -11.76 62.60
C GLU A 291 -45.02 -11.29 63.01
#